data_AF-A0A6P6P059-F1
#
_entry.id   AF-A0A6P6P059-F1
#
_cell.length_a   1.000
_cell.length_b   1.000
_cell.length_c   1.000
_cell.angle_alpha   90.00
_cell.angle_beta   90.00
_cell.angle_gamma   90.00
#
_symmetry.space_group_name_H-M   'P 1'
#
loop_
_entity.id
_entity.type
_entity.pdbx_description
1 polymer ?
#
loop_
_entity_poly.entity_id
_entity_poly.type
_entity_poly.pdbx_seq_one_letter_code
_entity_poly.pdbx_strand_id
1 'polypeptide(L)'
;MPGPMQALSPNGENNNDIIPDSNGTNIIPYRKNTVRGERAYSWGMAVNVYSTSITQETMSRHDITAWVNDLLSLNYTKVEQLSSGAAYCQFMDMLFPGCISLKKVKFQAKLEHEYIHNFKLLQASFKRMNVDKIIPVEKLVKGRFQDNLDFIQWFKKFFDANYDGKEYDPVQARQGQDAIPPPDPGEQIFNLPKKSQHAVSSPTAGATRSTSSTPKSSTSTSSTITSTSRPSSAKKIPVMSATPAKGEKELEAQVTQLNEQLNTLKLALEGVEKERDFYFGKLREVELLCQDQGQDNGPFVERLMEVLYSADDQEAGGEEHEAPAQEEDVPDDTQDEY
;
A
#
# COMPACT_ATOMS: atom_id res chain seq x y z
N MET A 1 73.48 33.73 17.51
CA MET A 1 72.65 32.90 18.41
C MET A 1 71.18 33.18 18.14
N PRO A 2 70.46 32.32 17.39
CA PRO A 2 69.00 32.34 17.36
C PRO A 2 68.44 31.80 18.69
N GLY A 3 67.43 32.45 19.24
CA GLY A 3 66.72 32.02 20.46
C GLY A 3 65.81 30.80 20.24
N PRO A 4 65.14 30.31 21.31
CA PRO A 4 64.56 28.98 21.33
C PRO A 4 63.31 28.83 20.44
N MET A 5 63.19 27.65 19.83
CA MET A 5 61.98 27.22 19.12
C MET A 5 60.82 27.03 20.11
N GLN A 6 59.64 27.60 19.81
CA GLN A 6 58.37 27.18 20.41
C GLN A 6 57.62 26.25 19.44
N ALA A 7 56.93 25.26 20.00
CA ALA A 7 56.33 24.18 19.24
C ALA A 7 55.09 24.64 18.44
N LEU A 8 55.04 24.25 17.16
CA LEU A 8 53.86 24.41 16.31
C LEU A 8 52.75 23.46 16.77
N SER A 9 51.58 24.02 17.10
CA SER A 9 50.34 23.23 17.14
C SER A 9 49.80 23.03 15.71
N PRO A 10 49.08 21.92 15.40
CA PRO A 10 48.78 21.57 14.00
C PRO A 10 47.82 22.52 13.27
N ASN A 11 47.01 23.28 14.02
CA ASN A 11 46.07 24.26 13.48
C ASN A 11 46.62 25.66 13.73
N GLY A 12 47.29 26.24 12.72
CA GLY A 12 47.96 27.53 12.80
C GLY A 12 47.01 28.73 12.91
N GLU A 13 46.36 28.89 14.06
CA GLU A 13 45.52 30.04 14.37
C GLU A 13 46.19 30.93 15.43
N ASN A 14 46.60 32.12 14.99
CA ASN A 14 47.25 33.14 15.81
C ASN A 14 46.21 33.82 16.73
N ASN A 15 46.21 33.50 18.02
CA ASN A 15 45.35 34.15 19.01
C ASN A 15 45.92 35.52 19.41
N ASN A 16 45.67 36.53 18.58
CA ASN A 16 46.01 37.91 18.92
C ASN A 16 44.99 38.88 18.29
N ASP A 17 43.82 39.00 18.93
CA ASP A 17 42.89 40.14 18.83
C ASP A 17 41.79 40.00 19.90
N ILE A 18 42.16 40.21 21.17
CA ILE A 18 41.22 40.39 22.28
C ILE A 18 41.52 41.77 22.88
N ILE A 19 40.66 42.74 22.57
CA ILE A 19 40.58 44.02 23.28
C ILE A 19 39.30 43.95 24.14
N PRO A 20 39.37 44.07 25.47
CA PRO A 20 38.20 44.03 26.33
C PRO A 20 37.47 45.37 26.35
N ASP A 21 36.16 45.36 26.11
CA ASP A 21 35.27 46.49 26.36
C ASP A 21 34.63 46.41 27.75
N SER A 22 34.26 47.58 28.29
CA SER A 22 34.24 47.81 29.74
C SER A 22 32.99 47.32 30.48
N ASN A 23 32.19 46.40 29.93
CA ASN A 23 30.83 46.14 30.44
C ASN A 23 30.40 44.68 30.63
N GLY A 24 31.34 43.73 30.67
CA GLY A 24 31.17 42.42 31.34
C GLY A 24 30.16 41.41 30.77
N THR A 25 29.45 41.73 29.68
CA THR A 25 28.50 40.82 29.02
C THR A 25 29.11 40.21 27.76
N ASN A 26 29.46 38.92 27.82
CA ASN A 26 29.87 38.12 26.66
C ASN A 26 28.72 37.95 25.64
N ILE A 27 28.53 38.92 24.75
CA ILE A 27 27.72 38.76 23.54
C ILE A 27 28.66 38.37 22.40
N ILE A 28 28.59 37.11 21.97
CA ILE A 28 29.36 36.59 20.84
C ILE A 28 28.83 37.21 19.55
N PRO A 29 29.63 38.01 18.78
CA PRO A 29 29.16 38.58 17.53
C PRO A 29 29.04 37.52 16.44
N TYR A 30 28.04 37.68 15.57
CA TYR A 30 27.80 36.83 14.40
C TYR A 30 29.05 36.71 13.49
N ARG A 31 29.80 35.61 13.59
CA ARG A 31 30.82 35.26 12.59
C ARG A 31 30.13 34.75 11.32
N LYS A 32 29.97 35.62 10.33
CA LYS A 32 29.83 35.18 8.94
C LYS A 32 31.15 34.51 8.54
N ASN A 33 31.14 33.20 8.34
CA ASN A 33 32.12 32.58 7.45
C ASN A 33 31.51 31.39 6.70
N THR A 34 31.90 31.27 5.43
CA THR A 34 31.28 30.34 4.49
C THR A 34 31.68 28.89 4.85
N VAL A 35 30.71 28.11 5.32
CA VAL A 35 30.79 26.65 5.36
C VAL A 35 29.65 26.15 4.48
N ARG A 36 29.95 25.14 3.66
CA ARG A 36 29.03 24.53 2.70
C ARG A 36 27.73 24.13 3.41
N GLY A 37 26.69 24.94 3.26
CA GLY A 37 25.46 24.83 4.03
C GLY A 37 24.70 23.57 3.71
N GLU A 38 24.92 22.51 4.48
CA GLU A 38 23.86 21.58 4.79
C GLU A 38 22.76 22.39 5.47
N ARG A 39 21.67 22.66 4.73
CA ARG A 39 20.43 23.13 5.34
C ARG A 39 19.95 22.00 6.25
N ALA A 40 20.33 22.09 7.53
CA ALA A 40 19.65 21.38 8.59
C ALA A 40 18.24 21.98 8.68
N TYR A 41 17.34 21.53 7.81
CA TYR A 41 15.91 21.78 7.94
C TYR A 41 15.49 21.13 9.26
N SER A 42 15.16 21.95 10.26
CA SER A 42 14.83 21.51 11.62
C SER A 42 13.41 20.97 11.70
N TRP A 43 13.13 19.95 10.88
CA TRP A 43 11.96 19.09 11.07
C TRP A 43 12.18 18.25 12.32
N GLY A 44 11.11 18.02 13.08
CA GLY A 44 11.10 16.97 14.09
C GLY A 44 11.32 15.59 13.46
N MET A 45 11.56 14.59 14.29
CA MET A 45 11.53 13.19 13.86
C MET A 45 10.14 12.86 13.30
N ALA A 46 10.06 11.99 12.30
CA ALA A 46 8.78 11.63 11.70
C ALA A 46 7.88 10.88 12.69
N VAL A 47 6.58 11.12 12.59
CA VAL A 47 5.55 10.37 13.32
C VAL A 47 5.47 8.96 12.72
N ASN A 48 5.83 7.95 13.50
CA ASN A 48 5.69 6.55 13.11
C ASN A 48 4.23 6.10 13.22
N VAL A 49 3.82 5.19 12.34
CA VAL A 49 2.47 4.61 12.32
C VAL A 49 2.54 3.09 12.23
N TYR A 50 1.62 2.42 12.91
CA TYR A 50 1.57 0.97 13.02
C TYR A 50 0.21 0.44 12.58
N SER A 51 0.17 -0.73 11.94
CA SER A 51 -1.09 -1.37 11.59
C SER A 51 -1.67 -2.08 12.81
N THR A 52 -2.60 -1.44 13.50
CA THR A 52 -3.49 -2.07 14.48
C THR A 52 -4.73 -2.64 13.77
N SER A 53 -5.28 -3.75 14.22
CA SER A 53 -6.43 -4.41 13.55
C SER A 53 -7.75 -3.64 13.64
N ILE A 54 -7.79 -2.53 14.38
CA ILE A 54 -8.99 -1.77 14.70
C ILE A 54 -9.42 -0.91 13.50
N THR A 55 -10.66 -1.12 13.04
CA THR A 55 -11.40 -0.33 12.02
C THR A 55 -10.54 0.36 10.93
N GLN A 56 -9.74 -0.42 10.19
CA GLN A 56 -8.94 0.14 9.10
C GLN A 56 -9.78 0.30 7.81
N GLU A 57 -10.23 1.52 7.53
CA GLU A 57 -10.57 1.90 6.16
C GLU A 57 -9.31 1.75 5.28
N THR A 58 -9.30 0.72 4.44
CA THR A 58 -8.17 0.39 3.57
C THR A 58 -8.50 0.88 2.16
N MET A 59 -7.70 1.81 1.64
CA MET A 59 -7.89 2.30 0.28
C MET A 59 -7.81 1.15 -0.73
N SER A 60 -8.74 1.12 -1.68
CA SER A 60 -8.72 0.12 -2.74
C SER A 60 -7.49 0.32 -3.63
N ARG A 61 -7.14 -0.73 -4.39
CA ARG A 61 -6.02 -0.67 -5.36
C ARG A 61 -6.17 0.46 -6.38
N HIS A 62 -7.40 0.89 -6.71
CA HIS A 62 -7.64 1.95 -7.68
C HIS A 62 -7.45 3.32 -7.02
N ASP A 63 -8.05 3.53 -5.85
CA ASP A 63 -8.01 4.80 -5.13
C ASP A 63 -6.59 5.12 -4.65
N ILE A 64 -5.84 4.12 -4.19
CA ILE A 64 -4.44 4.30 -3.80
C ILE A 64 -3.54 4.62 -5.00
N THR A 65 -3.86 4.10 -6.19
CA THR A 65 -3.12 4.40 -7.44
C THR A 65 -3.47 5.79 -7.95
N ALA A 66 -4.74 6.19 -7.89
CA ALA A 66 -5.21 7.53 -8.20
C ALA A 66 -4.53 8.58 -7.29
N TRP A 67 -4.53 8.34 -5.97
CA TRP A 67 -3.85 9.19 -4.99
C TRP A 67 -2.36 9.43 -5.31
N VAL A 68 -1.63 8.38 -5.70
CA VAL A 68 -0.22 8.50 -6.14
C VAL A 68 -0.09 9.32 -7.42
N ASN A 69 -0.97 9.09 -8.39
CA ASN A 69 -0.97 9.80 -9.67
C ASN A 69 -1.27 11.29 -9.50
N ASP A 70 -2.26 11.63 -8.68
CA ASP A 70 -2.72 13.00 -8.46
C ASP A 70 -1.65 13.83 -7.72
N LEU A 71 -1.11 13.33 -6.59
CA LEU A 71 -0.10 14.06 -5.80
C LEU A 71 1.25 14.20 -6.50
N LEU A 72 1.67 13.20 -7.30
CA LEU A 72 2.99 13.20 -7.93
C LEU A 72 2.95 13.51 -9.43
N SER A 73 1.78 13.81 -10.01
CA SER A 73 1.58 13.94 -11.46
C SER A 73 2.21 12.77 -12.21
N LEU A 74 1.74 11.56 -11.90
CA LEU A 74 2.15 10.28 -12.49
C LEU A 74 0.98 9.64 -13.25
N ASN A 75 1.28 8.57 -14.00
CA ASN A 75 0.32 7.81 -14.80
C ASN A 75 0.47 6.30 -14.58
N TYR A 76 0.62 5.88 -13.32
CA TYR A 76 0.60 4.46 -12.95
C TYR A 76 -0.79 3.86 -13.17
N THR A 77 -0.82 2.65 -13.71
CA THR A 77 -2.01 1.84 -13.98
C THR A 77 -2.07 0.58 -13.09
N LYS A 78 -0.97 0.29 -12.38
CA LYS A 78 -0.79 -0.89 -11.53
C LYS A 78 -0.02 -0.54 -10.26
N VAL A 79 -0.41 -1.12 -9.13
CA VAL A 79 0.25 -0.92 -7.82
C VAL A 79 1.70 -1.42 -7.87
N GLU A 80 1.96 -2.46 -8.66
CA GLU A 80 3.27 -3.05 -8.92
C GLU A 80 4.29 -2.04 -9.49
N GLN A 81 3.86 -0.92 -10.08
CA GLN A 81 4.76 0.11 -10.62
C GLN A 81 5.45 0.94 -9.51
N LEU A 82 4.93 0.88 -8.28
CA LEU A 82 5.60 1.40 -7.09
C LEU A 82 6.88 0.61 -6.74
N SER A 83 7.07 -0.59 -7.29
CA SER A 83 8.29 -1.40 -7.15
C SER A 83 9.56 -0.69 -7.64
N SER A 84 9.43 0.38 -8.44
CA SER A 84 10.57 1.22 -8.84
C SER A 84 11.23 1.98 -7.70
N GLY A 85 10.54 2.16 -6.56
CA GLY A 85 11.03 2.96 -5.43
C GLY A 85 11.00 4.48 -5.64
N ALA A 86 10.79 4.96 -6.87
CA ALA A 86 10.94 6.37 -7.24
C ALA A 86 9.85 7.26 -6.62
N ALA A 87 8.59 6.83 -6.68
CA ALA A 87 7.46 7.56 -6.08
C ALA A 87 7.64 7.75 -4.56
N TYR A 88 8.02 6.70 -3.82
CA TYR A 88 8.32 6.79 -2.38
C TYR A 88 9.46 7.76 -2.08
N CYS A 89 10.50 7.80 -2.93
CA CYS A 89 11.58 8.78 -2.77
C CYS A 89 11.06 10.21 -2.96
N GLN A 90 10.12 10.42 -3.88
CA GLN A 90 9.52 11.74 -4.10
C GLN A 90 8.56 12.15 -2.97
N PHE A 91 7.76 11.23 -2.44
CA PHE A 91 6.95 11.49 -1.25
C PHE A 91 7.80 11.86 -0.03
N MET A 92 8.99 11.25 0.17
CA MET A 92 9.87 11.63 1.28
C MET A 92 10.45 13.05 1.11
N ASP A 93 10.72 13.49 -0.12
CA ASP A 93 11.11 14.89 -0.40
C ASP A 93 9.95 15.87 -0.19
N MET A 94 8.72 15.47 -0.55
CA MET A 94 7.49 16.23 -0.28
C MET A 94 7.23 16.36 1.23
N LEU A 95 7.28 15.27 1.99
CA LEU A 95 7.06 15.29 3.45
C LEU A 95 8.17 16.06 4.18
N PHE A 96 9.43 15.75 3.88
CA PHE A 96 10.59 16.27 4.59
C PHE A 96 11.65 16.78 3.58
N PRO A 97 11.52 18.01 3.07
CA PRO A 97 12.43 18.59 2.09
C PRO A 97 13.90 18.44 2.50
N GLY A 98 14.72 17.89 1.60
CA GLY A 98 16.13 17.62 1.84
C GLY A 98 16.46 16.36 2.66
N CYS A 99 15.47 15.60 3.16
CA CYS A 99 15.73 14.31 3.80
C CYS A 99 16.25 13.23 2.82
N ILE A 100 16.10 13.48 1.52
CA ILE A 100 16.51 12.61 0.42
C ILE A 100 17.06 13.45 -0.75
N SER A 101 17.89 12.85 -1.60
CA SER A 101 18.52 13.54 -2.72
C SER A 101 17.86 13.12 -4.03
N LEU A 102 16.81 13.84 -4.46
CA LEU A 102 16.08 13.51 -5.70
C LEU A 102 16.97 13.45 -6.95
N LYS A 103 18.06 14.23 -7.00
CA LYS A 103 19.07 14.17 -8.07
C LYS A 103 19.75 12.80 -8.22
N LYS A 104 19.66 11.92 -7.22
CA LYS A 104 20.17 10.54 -7.25
C LYS A 104 19.08 9.51 -7.54
N VAL A 105 17.80 9.88 -7.50
CA VAL A 105 16.67 8.98 -7.75
C VAL A 105 16.57 8.70 -9.24
N LYS A 106 16.41 7.43 -9.59
CA LYS A 106 16.18 6.99 -10.96
C LYS A 106 14.69 6.95 -11.25
N PHE A 107 14.12 8.07 -11.71
CA PHE A 107 12.70 8.16 -12.11
C PHE A 107 12.36 7.32 -13.35
N GLN A 108 13.36 7.02 -14.17
CA GLN A 108 13.28 6.21 -15.40
C GLN A 108 13.84 4.80 -15.22
N ALA A 109 13.86 4.28 -13.99
CA ALA A 109 14.37 2.95 -13.70
C ALA A 109 13.55 1.87 -14.44
N LYS A 110 14.24 0.86 -15.00
CA LYS A 110 13.60 -0.26 -15.73
C LYS A 110 14.10 -1.64 -15.29
N LEU A 111 15.22 -1.68 -14.55
CA LEU A 111 15.87 -2.92 -14.12
C LEU A 111 15.90 -3.01 -12.60
N GLU A 112 15.78 -4.23 -12.06
CA GLU A 112 15.67 -4.49 -10.62
C GLU A 112 16.80 -3.85 -9.77
N HIS A 113 18.04 -3.84 -10.27
CA HIS A 113 19.17 -3.23 -9.57
C HIS A 113 19.04 -1.70 -9.44
N GLU A 114 18.25 -1.06 -10.31
CA GLU A 114 17.93 0.37 -10.24
C GLU A 114 16.83 0.65 -9.21
N TYR A 115 15.87 -0.27 -9.09
CA TYR A 115 14.85 -0.24 -8.04
C TYR A 115 15.49 -0.39 -6.66
N ILE A 116 16.42 -1.34 -6.52
CA ILE A 116 17.23 -1.52 -5.29
C ILE A 116 18.02 -0.25 -4.95
N HIS A 117 18.57 0.47 -5.94
CA HIS A 117 19.24 1.75 -5.72
C HIS A 117 18.29 2.83 -5.17
N ASN A 118 17.09 2.96 -5.75
CA ASN A 118 16.07 3.88 -5.23
C ASN A 118 15.64 3.51 -3.79
N PHE A 119 15.39 2.23 -3.52
CA PHE A 119 15.05 1.78 -2.16
C PHE A 119 16.18 2.00 -1.13
N LYS A 120 17.45 1.96 -1.52
CA LYS A 120 18.56 2.34 -0.63
C LYS A 120 18.56 3.83 -0.29
N LEU A 121 18.15 4.71 -1.21
CA LEU A 121 17.93 6.13 -0.92
C LEU A 121 16.74 6.32 0.04
N LEU A 122 15.66 5.55 -0.16
CA LEU A 122 14.49 5.54 0.72
C LEU A 122 14.85 5.10 2.15
N GLN A 123 15.55 3.97 2.30
CA GLN A 123 16.05 3.49 3.60
C GLN A 123 16.94 4.52 4.31
N ALA A 124 17.80 5.23 3.57
CA ALA A 124 18.62 6.30 4.14
C ALA A 124 17.78 7.50 4.62
N SER A 125 16.70 7.84 3.92
CA SER A 125 15.76 8.89 4.36
C SER A 125 14.93 8.46 5.58
N PHE A 126 14.48 7.21 5.64
CA PHE A 126 13.80 6.64 6.81
C PHE A 126 14.69 6.70 8.05
N LYS A 127 15.95 6.25 7.93
CA LYS A 127 16.92 6.36 9.03
C LYS A 127 17.18 7.81 9.45
N ARG A 128 17.24 8.76 8.52
CA ARG A 128 17.43 10.20 8.82
C ARG A 128 16.24 10.79 9.58
N MET A 129 15.01 10.41 9.21
CA MET A 129 13.78 10.87 9.86
C MET A 129 13.36 10.01 11.05
N ASN A 130 14.17 9.00 11.40
CA ASN A 130 13.94 8.04 12.47
C ASN A 130 12.63 7.23 12.34
N VAL A 131 12.29 6.88 11.10
CA VAL A 131 11.19 5.96 10.76
C VAL A 131 11.63 4.53 11.05
N ASP A 132 10.86 3.81 11.87
CA ASP A 132 11.21 2.46 12.34
C ASP A 132 10.72 1.33 11.42
N LYS A 133 9.81 1.63 10.49
CA LYS A 133 9.27 0.66 9.54
C LYS A 133 10.35 0.07 8.65
N ILE A 134 10.56 -1.24 8.78
CA ILE A 134 11.41 -2.02 7.89
C ILE A 134 10.78 -2.08 6.50
N ILE A 135 11.55 -1.69 5.47
CA ILE A 135 11.16 -1.76 4.06
C ILE A 135 11.53 -3.15 3.51
N PRO A 136 10.57 -3.99 3.05
CA PRO A 136 10.83 -5.33 2.53
C PRO A 136 11.36 -5.29 1.07
N VAL A 137 12.51 -4.64 0.85
CA VAL A 137 13.05 -4.31 -0.48
C VAL A 137 13.06 -5.50 -1.43
N GLU A 138 13.55 -6.67 -1.01
CA GLU A 138 13.65 -7.88 -1.82
C GLU A 138 12.30 -8.35 -2.39
N LYS A 139 11.19 -8.07 -1.69
CA LYS A 139 9.84 -8.43 -2.15
C LYS A 139 9.26 -7.35 -3.06
N LEU A 140 9.47 -6.07 -2.69
CA LEU A 140 8.96 -4.92 -3.43
C LEU A 140 9.54 -4.86 -4.84
N VAL A 141 10.86 -4.97 -4.98
CA VAL A 141 11.56 -4.86 -6.29
C VAL A 141 11.21 -5.98 -7.28
N LYS A 142 10.64 -7.08 -6.80
CA LYS A 142 10.12 -8.18 -7.63
C LYS A 142 8.75 -7.88 -8.23
N GLY A 143 8.16 -6.72 -7.93
CA GLY A 143 6.86 -6.33 -8.49
C GLY A 143 5.69 -7.17 -8.00
N ARG A 144 5.80 -7.79 -6.82
CA ARG A 144 4.69 -8.59 -6.27
C ARG A 144 3.55 -7.67 -5.83
N PHE A 145 2.35 -7.93 -6.34
CA PHE A 145 1.16 -7.12 -6.04
C PHE A 145 0.91 -6.95 -4.53
N GLN A 146 0.77 -8.05 -3.79
CA GLN A 146 0.45 -8.01 -2.36
C GLN A 146 1.51 -7.25 -1.55
N ASP A 147 2.79 -7.59 -1.72
CA ASP A 147 3.88 -6.93 -0.98
C ASP A 147 3.96 -5.42 -1.27
N ASN A 148 3.66 -5.00 -2.52
CA ASN A 148 3.59 -3.58 -2.88
C ASN A 148 2.32 -2.89 -2.34
N LEU A 149 1.16 -3.56 -2.36
CA LEU A 149 -0.11 -3.06 -1.83
C LEU A 149 -0.04 -2.82 -0.32
N ASP A 150 0.45 -3.81 0.43
CA ASP A 150 0.62 -3.73 1.89
C ASP A 150 1.56 -2.57 2.28
N PHE A 151 2.63 -2.36 1.49
CA PHE A 151 3.58 -1.29 1.76
C PHE A 151 3.03 0.10 1.41
N ILE A 152 2.33 0.28 0.28
CA ILE A 152 1.72 1.58 -0.06
C ILE A 152 0.56 1.96 0.87
N GLN A 153 -0.24 1.00 1.32
CA GLN A 153 -1.32 1.26 2.29
C GLN A 153 -0.77 1.75 3.63
N TRP A 154 0.32 1.13 4.13
CA TRP A 154 1.02 1.67 5.29
C TRP A 154 1.65 3.03 4.99
N PHE A 155 2.26 3.22 3.82
CA PHE A 155 2.93 4.46 3.44
C PHE A 155 1.94 5.63 3.33
N LYS A 156 0.69 5.39 2.90
CA LYS A 156 -0.39 6.38 2.92
C LYS A 156 -0.69 6.86 4.33
N LYS A 157 -0.85 5.95 5.28
CA LYS A 157 -1.08 6.30 6.70
C LYS A 157 0.11 7.07 7.28
N PHE A 158 1.33 6.69 6.90
CA PHE A 158 2.53 7.41 7.28
C PHE A 158 2.56 8.82 6.68
N PHE A 159 2.16 8.97 5.40
CA PHE A 159 2.04 10.26 4.73
C PHE A 159 1.01 11.15 5.43
N ASP A 160 -0.20 10.64 5.67
CA ASP A 160 -1.30 11.40 6.31
C ASP A 160 -0.92 11.88 7.71
N ALA A 161 -0.17 11.09 8.48
CA ALA A 161 0.30 11.46 9.82
C ALA A 161 1.45 12.48 9.83
N ASN A 162 2.08 12.77 8.69
CA ASN A 162 3.27 13.63 8.59
C ASN A 162 3.13 14.79 7.60
N TYR A 163 2.08 14.83 6.77
CA TYR A 163 1.87 15.88 5.79
C TYR A 163 1.25 17.13 6.45
N ASP A 164 1.95 18.25 6.32
CA ASP A 164 1.60 19.56 6.89
C ASP A 164 0.78 20.43 5.92
N GLY A 165 0.31 19.87 4.80
CA GLY A 165 -0.51 20.58 3.81
C GLY A 165 0.26 21.52 2.87
N LYS A 166 1.60 21.53 2.91
CA LYS A 166 2.42 22.43 2.08
C LYS A 166 2.31 22.13 0.58
N GLU A 167 2.27 23.19 -0.22
CA GLU A 167 2.31 23.08 -1.68
C GLU A 167 3.60 22.42 -2.18
N TYR A 168 3.47 21.55 -3.18
CA TYR A 168 4.59 20.83 -3.79
C TYR A 168 4.37 20.69 -5.30
N ASP A 169 5.32 21.12 -6.12
CA ASP A 169 5.33 20.87 -7.56
C ASP A 169 6.17 19.60 -7.85
N PRO A 170 5.53 18.45 -8.13
CA PRO A 170 6.25 17.22 -8.37
C PRO A 170 6.98 17.19 -9.73
N VAL A 171 6.58 18.02 -10.69
CA VAL A 171 7.22 18.09 -12.03
C VAL A 171 8.49 18.93 -11.94
N GLN A 172 8.45 20.07 -11.25
CA GLN A 172 9.62 20.89 -10.96
C GLN A 172 10.63 20.16 -10.06
N ALA A 173 10.16 19.42 -9.04
CA ALA A 173 11.03 18.64 -8.16
C ALA A 173 11.84 17.58 -8.93
N ARG A 174 11.23 16.95 -9.95
CA ARG A 174 11.91 16.05 -10.91
C ARG A 174 12.83 16.75 -11.91
N GLN A 175 12.90 18.09 -11.89
CA GLN A 175 13.67 18.90 -12.84
C GLN A 175 13.32 18.61 -14.31
N GLY A 176 12.03 18.34 -14.59
CA GLY A 176 11.57 17.98 -15.93
C GLY A 176 12.00 16.58 -16.41
N GLN A 177 12.53 15.72 -15.54
CA GLN A 177 12.57 14.30 -15.86
C GLN A 177 11.15 13.74 -15.88
N ASP A 178 10.76 13.15 -17.01
CA ASP A 178 9.59 12.30 -17.07
C ASP A 178 9.70 11.20 -16.00
N ALA A 179 8.58 10.83 -15.40
CA ALA A 179 8.46 9.64 -14.55
C ALA A 179 7.56 8.63 -15.27
N ILE A 180 8.09 8.04 -16.34
CA ILE A 180 7.39 7.01 -17.12
C ILE A 180 7.18 5.80 -16.20
N PRO A 181 6.00 5.15 -16.22
CA PRO A 181 5.76 3.97 -15.40
C PRO A 181 6.79 2.88 -15.74
N PRO A 182 7.41 2.23 -14.73
CA PRO A 182 8.32 1.13 -15.00
C PRO A 182 7.62 0.01 -15.80
N PRO A 183 8.36 -0.68 -16.68
CA PRO A 183 7.81 -1.78 -17.47
C PRO A 183 7.28 -2.89 -16.56
N ASP A 184 6.13 -3.46 -16.94
CA ASP A 184 5.39 -4.44 -16.15
C ASP A 184 6.28 -5.63 -15.73
N PRO A 185 6.46 -5.88 -14.42
CA PRO A 185 7.17 -7.04 -13.92
C PRO A 185 6.64 -8.38 -14.47
N GLY A 186 5.34 -8.45 -14.80
CA GLY A 186 4.69 -9.65 -15.34
C GLY A 186 5.16 -10.06 -16.74
N GLU A 187 5.64 -9.14 -17.57
CA GLU A 187 6.06 -9.45 -18.94
C GLU A 187 7.54 -9.88 -19.06
N GLN A 188 8.37 -9.58 -18.05
CA GLN A 188 9.83 -9.78 -18.14
C GLN A 188 10.27 -11.25 -18.00
N ILE A 189 9.35 -12.17 -17.70
CA ILE A 189 9.65 -13.58 -17.39
C ILE A 189 9.96 -14.41 -18.66
N PHE A 190 9.63 -13.94 -19.87
CA PHE A 190 9.79 -14.71 -21.12
C PHE A 190 10.61 -14.03 -22.24
N ASN A 191 11.70 -13.36 -21.88
CA ASN A 191 12.72 -12.92 -22.85
C ASN A 191 13.61 -14.08 -23.36
N LEU A 192 12.99 -15.05 -24.04
CA LEU A 192 13.71 -15.92 -24.97
C LEU A 192 14.03 -15.11 -26.25
N PRO A 193 15.29 -15.11 -26.77
CA PRO A 193 15.63 -14.32 -27.94
C PRO A 193 14.85 -14.77 -29.19
N LYS A 194 13.80 -14.03 -29.57
CA LYS A 194 13.14 -14.20 -30.87
C LYS A 194 14.08 -13.75 -31.97
N LYS A 195 14.73 -14.73 -32.62
CA LYS A 195 15.50 -14.57 -33.85
C LYS A 195 14.67 -13.81 -34.89
N SER A 196 15.18 -12.68 -35.38
CA SER A 196 14.49 -11.82 -36.34
C SER A 196 14.26 -12.55 -37.66
N GLN A 197 12.98 -12.75 -38.01
CA GLN A 197 12.57 -13.10 -39.37
C GLN A 197 12.35 -11.81 -40.16
N HIS A 198 13.37 -11.35 -40.87
CA HIS A 198 13.16 -10.35 -41.92
C HIS A 198 12.61 -11.04 -43.17
N ALA A 199 11.35 -10.74 -43.49
CA ALA A 199 10.76 -11.05 -44.78
C ALA A 199 10.97 -9.88 -45.74
N VAL A 200 11.71 -10.09 -46.82
CA VAL A 200 11.73 -9.22 -48.01
C VAL A 200 11.96 -10.09 -49.26
N SER A 201 11.50 -9.61 -50.42
CA SER A 201 11.03 -10.48 -51.52
C SER A 201 11.93 -10.53 -52.77
N SER A 202 12.07 -11.73 -53.38
CA SER A 202 12.24 -11.99 -54.84
C SER A 202 13.51 -11.47 -55.58
N PRO A 203 13.83 -11.93 -56.84
CA PRO A 203 13.46 -13.16 -57.58
C PRO A 203 14.62 -13.87 -58.35
N THR A 204 14.28 -14.96 -59.08
CA THR A 204 14.90 -15.43 -60.37
C THR A 204 16.07 -16.45 -60.39
N ALA A 205 15.89 -17.51 -61.20
CA ALA A 205 16.86 -18.52 -61.75
C ALA A 205 17.67 -19.39 -60.75
N GLY A 206 18.13 -20.61 -61.06
CA GLY A 206 17.94 -21.51 -62.22
C GLY A 206 18.96 -22.68 -62.21
N ALA A 207 18.65 -23.81 -62.86
CA ALA A 207 19.54 -24.90 -63.31
C ALA A 207 20.20 -25.94 -62.32
N THR A 208 19.68 -27.19 -62.39
CA THR A 208 20.37 -28.50 -62.65
C THR A 208 21.40 -29.20 -61.73
N ARG A 209 21.21 -30.54 -61.63
CA ARG A 209 22.13 -31.70 -61.35
C ARG A 209 22.61 -31.91 -59.89
N SER A 210 22.28 -33.02 -59.21
CA SER A 210 22.82 -34.42 -59.28
C SER A 210 24.24 -34.54 -58.66
N THR A 211 24.64 -35.50 -57.79
CA THR A 211 24.28 -36.93 -57.60
C THR A 211 24.63 -37.49 -56.19
N SER A 212 23.97 -38.59 -55.75
CA SER A 212 24.46 -39.69 -54.84
C SER A 212 24.90 -39.36 -53.38
N SER A 213 24.78 -40.21 -52.34
CA SER A 213 24.68 -41.69 -52.29
C SER A 213 24.07 -42.28 -50.96
N THR A 214 23.19 -43.27 -51.11
CA THR A 214 22.99 -44.50 -50.27
C THR A 214 22.51 -44.47 -48.78
N PRO A 215 21.88 -45.57 -48.27
CA PRO A 215 20.87 -45.49 -47.20
C PRO A 215 21.13 -46.40 -45.96
N LYS A 216 20.21 -46.34 -44.97
CA LYS A 216 19.89 -47.46 -44.06
C LYS A 216 18.39 -47.55 -43.79
N SER A 217 17.88 -48.76 -43.59
CA SER A 217 16.47 -49.11 -43.37
C SER A 217 16.25 -49.80 -42.02
N SER A 218 15.03 -49.69 -41.49
CA SER A 218 14.40 -50.76 -40.69
C SER A 218 12.88 -50.52 -40.51
N THR A 219 12.11 -51.34 -41.22
CA THR A 219 10.84 -52.03 -40.85
C THR A 219 10.36 -51.81 -39.39
N SER A 220 9.07 -51.61 -39.09
CA SER A 220 8.08 -52.71 -39.07
C SER A 220 6.59 -52.30 -39.01
N THR A 221 5.75 -53.08 -39.75
CA THR A 221 4.37 -53.54 -39.45
C THR A 221 3.29 -52.52 -39.03
N SER A 222 2.26 -52.29 -39.87
CA SER A 222 0.91 -52.94 -39.83
C SER A 222 -0.04 -52.27 -38.82
N SER A 223 -1.37 -52.12 -38.97
CA SER A 223 -2.36 -52.45 -40.02
C SER A 223 -3.74 -51.89 -39.56
N THR A 224 -4.80 -51.63 -40.35
CA THR A 224 -5.08 -51.44 -41.80
C THR A 224 -6.58 -51.02 -41.93
N ILE A 225 -7.00 -50.31 -43.00
CA ILE A 225 -8.41 -49.94 -43.42
C ILE A 225 -9.27 -49.12 -42.41
N THR A 226 -10.24 -48.25 -42.78
CA THR A 226 -11.01 -48.09 -44.05
C THR A 226 -11.49 -46.64 -44.28
N SER A 227 -11.79 -46.29 -45.53
CA SER A 227 -12.58 -45.11 -45.98
C SER A 227 -14.03 -45.11 -45.41
N THR A 228 -14.80 -44.00 -45.33
CA THR A 228 -15.34 -43.20 -46.46
C THR A 228 -16.00 -41.83 -46.07
N SER A 229 -16.04 -40.92 -47.05
CA SER A 229 -16.89 -39.72 -47.29
C SER A 229 -17.99 -39.21 -46.32
N ARG A 230 -17.82 -37.94 -45.88
CA ARG A 230 -18.65 -36.68 -46.10
C ARG A 230 -19.97 -36.75 -46.94
N PRO A 231 -20.89 -35.74 -46.95
CA PRO A 231 -20.90 -34.40 -46.27
C PRO A 231 -22.25 -33.79 -45.74
N SER A 232 -22.13 -32.75 -44.88
CA SER A 232 -22.82 -31.42 -44.82
C SER A 232 -24.36 -31.13 -44.90
N SER A 233 -24.76 -30.17 -44.03
CA SER A 233 -25.72 -29.04 -44.20
C SER A 233 -27.24 -29.17 -43.91
N ALA A 234 -27.72 -28.36 -42.95
CA ALA A 234 -29.10 -27.84 -42.85
C ALA A 234 -29.13 -26.44 -42.19
N LYS A 235 -30.20 -25.64 -42.38
CA LYS A 235 -30.24 -24.17 -42.15
C LYS A 235 -31.08 -23.72 -40.92
N LYS A 236 -30.66 -22.57 -40.37
CA LYS A 236 -31.38 -21.48 -39.65
C LYS A 236 -32.85 -21.67 -39.22
N ILE A 237 -33.13 -21.26 -37.98
CA ILE A 237 -34.35 -20.54 -37.55
C ILE A 237 -33.91 -19.33 -36.70
N PRO A 238 -34.39 -18.10 -36.94
CA PRO A 238 -34.21 -16.97 -36.02
C PRO A 238 -35.41 -16.86 -35.07
N VAL A 239 -35.20 -17.01 -33.77
CA VAL A 239 -36.21 -16.66 -32.75
C VAL A 239 -36.06 -15.19 -32.40
N MET A 240 -37.16 -14.44 -32.50
CA MET A 240 -37.25 -13.10 -31.93
C MET A 240 -37.49 -13.25 -30.42
N SER A 241 -36.58 -12.75 -29.59
CA SER A 241 -36.74 -12.66 -28.13
C SER A 241 -36.40 -11.24 -27.68
N ALA A 242 -37.25 -10.69 -26.82
CA ALA A 242 -37.33 -9.29 -26.44
C ALA A 242 -36.00 -8.56 -26.21
N THR A 243 -35.94 -7.30 -26.65
CA THR A 243 -35.07 -6.31 -26.01
C THR A 243 -35.51 -6.15 -24.55
N PRO A 244 -34.62 -6.32 -23.54
CA PRO A 244 -34.99 -6.10 -22.15
C PRO A 244 -35.45 -4.66 -21.97
N ALA A 245 -36.56 -4.46 -21.26
CA ALA A 245 -37.09 -3.14 -21.02
C ALA A 245 -36.08 -2.32 -20.20
N LYS A 246 -35.92 -1.04 -20.51
CA LYS A 246 -34.87 -0.19 -19.92
C LYS A 246 -34.87 -0.19 -18.38
N GLY A 247 -36.06 -0.33 -17.76
CA GLY A 247 -36.23 -0.42 -16.31
C GLY A 247 -35.91 -1.78 -15.68
N GLU A 248 -35.89 -2.88 -16.44
CA GLU A 248 -35.52 -4.22 -15.91
C GLU A 248 -34.04 -4.26 -15.54
N LYS A 249 -33.19 -3.69 -16.41
CA LYS A 249 -31.75 -3.53 -16.18
C LYS A 249 -31.42 -2.52 -15.06
N GLU A 250 -32.29 -1.51 -14.88
CA GLU A 250 -32.17 -0.53 -13.79
C GLU A 250 -32.53 -1.17 -12.43
N LEU A 251 -33.59 -1.98 -12.40
CA LEU A 251 -33.98 -2.77 -11.24
C LEU A 251 -32.92 -3.84 -10.88
N GLU A 252 -32.36 -4.54 -11.87
CA GLU A 252 -31.26 -5.50 -11.70
C GLU A 252 -30.00 -4.83 -11.10
N ALA A 253 -29.66 -3.62 -11.57
CA ALA A 253 -28.57 -2.83 -11.00
C ALA A 253 -28.86 -2.42 -9.54
N GLN A 254 -30.10 -2.00 -9.23
CA GLN A 254 -30.49 -1.62 -7.88
C GLN A 254 -30.51 -2.82 -6.90
N VAL A 255 -30.97 -3.99 -7.34
CA VAL A 255 -30.90 -5.24 -6.58
C VAL A 255 -29.45 -5.64 -6.32
N THR A 256 -28.58 -5.49 -7.31
CA THR A 256 -27.13 -5.76 -7.16
C THR A 256 -26.50 -4.83 -6.11
N GLN A 257 -26.81 -3.53 -6.17
CA GLN A 257 -26.32 -2.53 -5.22
C GLN A 257 -26.81 -2.78 -3.78
N LEU A 258 -28.10 -3.09 -3.60
CA LEU A 258 -28.66 -3.45 -2.30
C LEU A 258 -28.01 -4.72 -1.72
N ASN A 259 -27.75 -5.72 -2.56
CA ASN A 259 -27.06 -6.94 -2.15
C ASN A 259 -25.59 -6.67 -1.77
N GLU A 260 -24.89 -5.75 -2.44
CA GLU A 260 -23.54 -5.32 -2.06
C GLU A 260 -23.53 -4.57 -0.71
N GLN A 261 -24.51 -3.69 -0.46
CA GLN A 261 -24.69 -3.01 0.82
C GLN A 261 -24.98 -4.00 1.97
N LEU A 262 -25.86 -4.99 1.76
CA LEU A 262 -26.15 -6.03 2.75
C LEU A 262 -24.91 -6.88 3.08
N ASN A 263 -24.10 -7.23 2.08
CA ASN A 263 -22.85 -7.97 2.32
C ASN A 263 -21.81 -7.12 3.07
N THR A 264 -21.68 -5.83 2.74
CA THR A 264 -20.81 -4.90 3.47
C THR A 264 -21.24 -4.75 4.93
N LEU A 265 -22.54 -4.52 5.19
CA LEU A 265 -23.08 -4.43 6.55
C LEU A 265 -22.89 -5.73 7.34
N LYS A 266 -23.09 -6.88 6.71
CA LYS A 266 -22.88 -8.20 7.34
C LYS A 266 -21.41 -8.43 7.73
N LEU A 267 -20.47 -8.07 6.86
CA LEU A 267 -19.03 -8.16 7.15
C LEU A 267 -18.60 -7.18 8.25
N ALA A 268 -19.18 -5.97 8.27
CA ALA A 268 -18.96 -5.01 9.35
C ALA A 268 -19.48 -5.53 10.69
N LEU A 269 -20.70 -6.09 10.73
CA LEU A 269 -21.29 -6.70 11.92
C LEU A 269 -20.44 -7.86 12.43
N GLU A 270 -20.03 -8.79 11.56
CA GLU A 270 -19.14 -9.91 11.93
C GLU A 270 -17.77 -9.43 12.45
N GLY A 271 -17.30 -8.26 11.99
CA GLY A 271 -16.12 -7.59 12.52
C GLY A 271 -16.34 -7.08 13.95
N VAL A 272 -17.43 -6.31 14.17
CA VAL A 272 -17.80 -5.76 15.47
C VAL A 272 -18.10 -6.85 16.49
N GLU A 273 -18.74 -7.96 16.09
CA GLU A 273 -18.97 -9.12 16.97
C GLU A 273 -17.66 -9.75 17.44
N LYS A 274 -16.66 -9.89 16.55
CA LYS A 274 -15.33 -10.39 16.92
C LYS A 274 -14.57 -9.41 17.82
N GLU A 275 -14.71 -8.11 17.60
CA GLU A 275 -14.13 -7.09 18.48
C GLU A 275 -14.77 -7.13 19.87
N ARG A 276 -16.12 -7.17 19.96
CA ARG A 276 -16.88 -7.37 21.20
C ARG A 276 -16.39 -8.60 21.95
N ASP A 277 -16.34 -9.75 21.29
CA ASP A 277 -15.94 -11.02 21.91
C ASP A 277 -14.47 -11.01 22.35
N PHE A 278 -13.59 -10.32 21.60
CA PHE A 278 -12.19 -10.11 21.97
C PHE A 278 -12.04 -9.25 23.23
N TYR A 279 -12.74 -8.11 23.30
CA TYR A 279 -12.70 -7.22 24.47
C TYR A 279 -13.36 -7.87 25.69
N PHE A 280 -14.51 -8.52 25.52
CA PHE A 280 -15.16 -9.30 26.57
C PHE A 280 -14.24 -10.41 27.11
N GLY A 281 -13.58 -11.16 26.22
CA GLY A 281 -12.61 -12.19 26.61
C GLY A 281 -11.43 -11.62 27.41
N LYS A 282 -10.94 -10.42 27.05
CA LYS A 282 -9.88 -9.72 27.80
C LYS A 282 -10.34 -9.23 29.16
N LEU A 283 -11.54 -8.66 29.27
CA LEU A 283 -12.11 -8.23 30.54
C LEU A 283 -12.38 -9.44 31.46
N ARG A 284 -12.84 -10.56 30.91
CA ARG A 284 -13.03 -11.81 31.66
C ARG A 284 -11.72 -12.42 32.16
N GLU A 285 -10.63 -12.33 31.39
CA GLU A 285 -9.29 -12.74 31.83
C GLU A 285 -8.81 -11.87 33.01
N VAL A 286 -9.03 -10.56 32.97
CA VAL A 286 -8.72 -9.63 34.07
C VAL A 286 -9.58 -9.92 35.32
N GLU A 287 -10.88 -10.18 35.15
CA GLU A 287 -11.80 -10.55 36.24
C GLU A 287 -11.33 -11.83 36.97
N LEU A 288 -10.93 -12.86 36.23
CA LEU A 288 -10.40 -14.11 36.79
C LEU A 288 -9.10 -13.89 37.56
N LEU A 289 -8.18 -13.06 37.03
CA LEU A 289 -6.95 -12.69 37.74
C LEU A 289 -7.25 -11.93 39.04
N CYS A 290 -8.26 -11.08 39.06
CA CYS A 290 -8.72 -10.37 40.25
C CYS A 290 -9.28 -11.31 41.32
N GLN A 291 -10.03 -12.33 40.90
CA GLN A 291 -10.60 -13.34 41.80
C GLN A 291 -9.54 -14.28 42.39
N ASP A 292 -8.53 -14.66 41.62
CA ASP A 292 -7.47 -15.60 42.03
C ASP A 292 -6.36 -14.93 42.87
N GLN A 293 -5.98 -13.69 42.55
CA GLN A 293 -4.84 -12.99 43.18
C GLN A 293 -5.25 -11.87 44.14
N GLY A 294 -6.55 -11.70 44.42
CA GLY A 294 -7.10 -10.52 45.10
C GLY A 294 -6.75 -10.33 46.58
N GLN A 295 -6.11 -11.31 47.22
CA GLN A 295 -5.93 -11.31 48.68
C GLN A 295 -4.79 -10.41 49.17
N ASP A 296 -3.77 -10.15 48.35
CA ASP A 296 -2.64 -9.27 48.69
C ASP A 296 -2.84 -7.79 48.30
N ASN A 297 -3.82 -7.48 47.43
CA ASN A 297 -4.04 -6.13 46.86
C ASN A 297 -5.53 -5.69 46.86
N GLY A 298 -6.30 -6.11 47.87
CA GLY A 298 -7.75 -5.87 47.99
C GLY A 298 -8.26 -4.48 47.53
N PRO A 299 -7.73 -3.34 48.05
CA PRO A 299 -8.22 -2.00 47.69
C PRO A 299 -7.91 -1.54 46.25
N PHE A 300 -7.04 -2.26 45.53
CA PHE A 300 -6.85 -2.05 44.09
C PHE A 300 -7.84 -2.92 43.30
N VAL A 301 -8.00 -4.18 43.70
CA VAL A 301 -8.94 -5.12 43.07
C VAL A 301 -10.40 -4.66 43.23
N GLU A 302 -10.79 -4.14 44.39
CA GLU A 302 -12.13 -3.61 44.63
C GLU A 302 -12.51 -2.51 43.64
N ARG A 303 -11.62 -1.52 43.41
CA ARG A 303 -11.81 -0.46 42.41
C ARG A 303 -11.77 -0.98 40.97
N LEU A 304 -11.01 -2.03 40.69
CA LEU A 304 -10.98 -2.63 39.36
C LEU A 304 -12.28 -3.41 39.07
N MET A 305 -12.85 -4.08 40.07
CA MET A 305 -14.16 -4.72 39.98
C MET A 305 -15.28 -3.68 39.87
N GLU A 306 -15.21 -2.55 40.58
CA GLU A 306 -16.13 -1.42 40.42
C GLU A 306 -16.16 -0.90 38.98
N VAL A 307 -15.00 -0.81 38.31
CA VAL A 307 -14.91 -0.43 36.87
C VAL A 307 -15.39 -1.55 35.93
N LEU A 308 -15.24 -2.82 36.29
CA LEU A 308 -15.72 -3.95 35.47
C LEU A 308 -17.25 -4.14 35.53
N TYR A 309 -17.90 -3.69 36.60
CA TYR A 309 -19.35 -3.79 36.81
C TYR A 309 -20.07 -2.44 36.88
N SER A 310 -19.37 -1.32 36.62
CA SER A 310 -20.03 -0.03 36.46
C SER A 310 -20.97 -0.11 35.26
N ALA A 311 -22.28 0.03 35.49
CA ALA A 311 -23.23 0.14 34.41
C ALA A 311 -22.94 1.42 33.62
N ASP A 312 -22.75 1.30 32.30
CA ASP A 312 -22.80 2.46 31.41
C ASP A 312 -24.27 2.91 31.33
N ASP A 313 -24.64 3.92 32.12
CA ASP A 313 -25.96 4.57 32.17
C ASP A 313 -26.39 5.26 30.83
N GLN A 314 -25.77 4.91 29.70
CA GLN A 314 -26.08 5.42 28.36
C GLN A 314 -26.89 4.46 27.48
N GLU A 315 -27.06 3.18 27.83
CA GLU A 315 -27.89 2.25 27.04
C GLU A 315 -29.38 2.20 27.47
N ALA A 316 -29.75 2.82 28.60
CA ALA A 316 -31.13 2.87 29.11
C ALA A 316 -32.07 3.85 28.36
N GLY A 317 -31.84 4.08 27.07
CA GLY A 317 -32.61 5.02 26.23
C GLY A 317 -33.37 4.39 25.05
N GLY A 318 -33.23 3.09 24.82
CA GLY A 318 -33.75 2.40 23.62
C GLY A 318 -34.91 1.42 23.82
N GLU A 319 -35.18 0.99 25.06
CA GLU A 319 -36.28 0.06 25.34
C GLU A 319 -37.59 0.82 25.56
N GLU A 320 -38.30 1.12 24.46
CA GLU A 320 -39.72 1.45 24.55
C GLU A 320 -40.46 0.27 25.21
N HIS A 321 -41.17 0.56 26.30
CA HIS A 321 -42.03 -0.40 26.98
C HIS A 321 -43.07 -0.98 26.00
N GLU A 322 -42.92 -2.24 25.60
CA GLU A 322 -44.08 -3.08 25.33
C GLU A 322 -44.78 -3.33 26.68
N ALA A 323 -45.74 -2.46 26.99
CA ALA A 323 -46.61 -2.66 28.14
C ALA A 323 -47.37 -3.99 27.98
N PRO A 324 -47.47 -4.83 29.02
CA PRO A 324 -48.23 -6.07 28.93
C PRO A 324 -49.70 -5.71 28.69
N ALA A 325 -50.24 -6.16 27.56
CA ALA A 325 -51.67 -6.09 27.31
C ALA A 325 -52.39 -6.84 28.45
N GLN A 326 -53.19 -6.11 29.20
CA GLN A 326 -54.04 -6.70 30.23
C GLN A 326 -55.10 -7.54 29.52
N GLU A 327 -55.18 -8.83 29.85
CA GLU A 327 -56.31 -9.67 29.50
C GLU A 327 -57.54 -9.14 30.25
N GLU A 328 -58.32 -8.25 29.61
CA GLU A 328 -59.67 -7.96 30.06
C GLU A 328 -60.56 -9.17 29.74
N ASP A 329 -61.01 -9.86 30.80
CA ASP A 329 -62.09 -10.83 30.77
C ASP A 329 -63.32 -10.22 30.06
N VAL A 330 -63.59 -10.65 28.84
CA VAL A 330 -64.87 -10.43 28.16
C VAL A 330 -65.77 -11.61 28.49
N PRO A 331 -66.87 -11.43 29.26
CA PRO A 331 -67.73 -12.53 29.63
C PRO A 331 -68.48 -13.09 28.42
N ASP A 332 -68.45 -14.42 28.29
CA ASP A 332 -69.24 -15.19 27.34
C ASP A 332 -70.74 -15.11 27.69
N ASP A 333 -71.52 -14.48 26.83
CA ASP A 333 -72.99 -14.48 26.87
C ASP A 333 -73.53 -15.05 25.55
N THR A 334 -73.19 -16.31 25.28
CA THR A 334 -73.90 -17.14 24.29
C THR A 334 -75.20 -17.69 24.90
N GLN A 335 -76.28 -16.91 24.77
CA GLN A 335 -77.64 -17.40 24.94
C GLN A 335 -78.07 -18.22 23.72
N ASP A 336 -77.94 -19.55 23.83
CA ASP A 336 -78.72 -20.49 23.03
C ASP A 336 -80.12 -20.70 23.63
N GLU A 337 -81.05 -21.04 22.74
CA GLU A 337 -82.49 -21.30 22.89
C GLU A 337 -82.98 -21.86 24.26
N TYR A 338 -84.06 -21.29 24.82
CA TYR A 338 -85.45 -21.80 24.65
C TYR A 338 -86.54 -20.86 25.19
#